data_AF-A0A6A4PQF0-F1
#
_entry.id   AF-A0A6A4PQF0-F1
#
_cell.length_a   1.000
_cell.length_b   1.000
_cell.length_c   1.000
_cell.angle_alpha   90.00
_cell.angle_beta   90.00
_cell.angle_gamma   90.00
#
_symmetry.space_group_name_H-M   'P 1'
#
loop_
_entity.id
_entity.type
_entity.pdbx_description
1 polymer ?
#
loop_
_entity_poly.entity_id
_entity_poly.type
_entity_poly.pdbx_seq_one_letter_code
_entity_poly.pdbx_strand_id
1 'polypeptide(L)'
;MPYHHGHQNHPSPSVLGYSLEQLFDVVAAVDFYHGFVPWCQRSEMLKHYPDGSFDAELEIGFKFLVESYVSHVELERPKRIKTTVSQSNLFDHLINIWEFSPGPVPGTCSLYFLVDFKFLSPLYR
;
A
#
# COMPACT_ATOMS: atom_id res chain seq x y z
N MET A 1 16.46 18.41 11.22
CA MET A 1 15.54 18.83 10.14
C MET A 1 14.58 17.68 9.89
N PRO A 2 13.36 17.67 10.49
CA PRO A 2 12.67 16.40 10.77
C PRO A 2 11.71 15.88 9.67
N TYR A 3 11.45 16.63 8.59
CA TYR A 3 10.34 16.34 7.66
C TYR A 3 10.69 15.40 6.48
N HIS A 4 11.75 14.61 6.58
CA HIS A 4 12.11 13.62 5.55
C HIS A 4 11.45 12.26 5.73
N HIS A 5 10.97 12.00 6.93
CA HIS A 5 10.41 10.73 7.36
C HIS A 5 8.96 10.98 7.73
N GLY A 6 8.06 10.26 7.07
CA GLY A 6 6.64 10.32 7.35
C GLY A 6 6.19 8.98 7.91
N HIS A 7 5.56 9.03 9.07
CA HIS A 7 4.91 7.89 9.67
C HIS A 7 3.43 8.22 9.84
N GLN A 8 2.57 7.59 9.05
CA GLN A 8 1.14 7.74 9.14
C GLN A 8 0.55 6.42 9.63
N ASN A 9 0.03 6.44 10.86
CA ASN A 9 -0.81 5.38 11.38
C ASN A 9 -2.17 5.97 11.75
N HIS A 10 -3.21 5.15 11.64
CA HIS A 10 -4.51 5.50 12.23
C HIS A 10 -4.55 4.95 13.67
N PRO A 11 -4.63 5.80 14.71
CA PRO A 11 -4.54 5.37 16.10
C PRO A 11 -5.69 4.44 16.52
N SER A 12 -6.81 4.49 15.80
CA SER A 12 -7.93 3.56 15.93
C SER A 12 -8.17 2.86 14.60
N PRO A 13 -8.36 1.53 14.59
CA PRO A 13 -8.75 0.80 13.38
C PRO A 13 -10.04 1.37 12.79
N SER A 14 -10.09 1.47 11.47
CA SER A 14 -11.30 1.87 10.76
C SER A 14 -12.24 0.68 10.63
N VAL A 15 -13.47 0.79 11.13
CA VAL A 15 -14.48 -0.27 10.96
C VAL A 15 -15.24 -0.04 9.66
N LEU A 16 -15.21 -1.04 8.79
CA LEU A 16 -15.79 -1.01 7.45
C LEU A 16 -16.87 -2.09 7.31
N GLY A 17 -17.93 -1.78 6.57
CA GLY A 17 -19.08 -2.67 6.32
C GLY A 17 -18.85 -3.76 5.28
N TYR A 18 -17.65 -4.34 5.28
CA TYR A 18 -17.22 -5.37 4.34
C TYR A 18 -16.55 -6.51 5.10
N SER A 19 -16.55 -7.71 4.54
CA SER A 19 -15.83 -8.84 5.10
C SER A 19 -14.31 -8.66 4.97
N LEU A 20 -13.54 -9.42 5.75
CA LEU A 20 -12.07 -9.43 5.66
C LEU A 20 -11.63 -9.80 4.25
N GLU A 21 -12.23 -10.83 3.65
CA GLU A 21 -11.90 -11.26 2.29
C GLU A 21 -12.19 -10.17 1.26
N GLN A 22 -13.34 -9.50 1.35
CA GLN A 22 -13.69 -8.43 0.42
C GLN A 22 -12.69 -7.27 0.45
N LEU A 23 -12.29 -6.82 1.64
CA LEU A 23 -11.32 -5.74 1.76
C LEU A 23 -9.91 -6.20 1.38
N PHE A 24 -9.53 -7.41 1.77
CA PHE A 24 -8.25 -8.00 1.37
C PHE A 24 -8.15 -8.08 -0.15
N ASP A 25 -9.21 -8.55 -0.83
CA ASP A 25 -9.27 -8.64 -2.29
C ASP A 25 -9.05 -7.28 -2.94
N VAL A 26 -9.69 -6.24 -2.44
CA VAL A 26 -9.53 -4.87 -2.96
C VAL A 26 -8.08 -4.38 -2.81
N VAL A 27 -7.46 -4.61 -1.65
CA VAL A 27 -6.09 -4.14 -1.39
C VAL A 27 -5.02 -5.01 -2.10
N ALA A 28 -5.29 -6.30 -2.30
CA ALA A 28 -4.38 -7.19 -3.03
C ALA A 28 -4.43 -7.00 -4.55
N ALA A 29 -5.53 -6.45 -5.07
CA ALA A 29 -5.80 -6.25 -6.50
C ALA A 29 -5.04 -5.04 -7.09
N VAL A 30 -3.71 -5.03 -6.90
CA VAL A 30 -2.84 -3.90 -7.27
C VAL A 30 -3.03 -3.49 -8.73
N ASP A 31 -3.07 -4.43 -9.68
CA ASP A 31 -3.27 -4.16 -11.12
C ASP A 31 -4.45 -3.23 -11.46
N PHE A 32 -5.49 -3.22 -10.62
CA PHE A 32 -6.67 -2.41 -10.83
C PHE A 32 -6.56 -0.99 -10.26
N TYR A 33 -5.47 -0.67 -9.56
CA TYR A 33 -5.30 0.61 -8.84
C TYR A 33 -5.35 1.81 -9.78
N HIS A 34 -4.82 1.69 -11.01
CA HIS A 34 -4.92 2.76 -12.00
C HIS A 34 -6.37 3.18 -12.33
N GLY A 35 -7.35 2.28 -12.09
CA GLY A 35 -8.76 2.53 -12.35
C GLY A 35 -9.51 3.23 -11.21
N PHE A 36 -9.00 3.21 -9.98
CA PHE A 36 -9.74 3.73 -8.82
C PHE A 36 -8.91 4.46 -7.76
N VAL A 37 -7.59 4.24 -7.68
CA VAL A 37 -6.71 4.98 -6.79
C VAL A 37 -6.45 6.34 -7.41
N PRO A 38 -6.82 7.45 -6.75
CA PRO A 38 -6.55 8.78 -7.26
C PRO A 38 -5.06 8.95 -7.57
N TRP A 39 -4.77 9.61 -8.69
CA TRP A 39 -3.39 9.94 -9.10
C TRP A 39 -2.51 8.75 -9.52
N CYS A 40 -3.00 7.51 -9.43
CA CYS A 40 -2.33 6.35 -9.99
C CYS A 40 -2.50 6.34 -11.51
N GLN A 41 -1.41 6.60 -12.25
CA GLN A 41 -1.41 6.64 -13.70
C GLN A 41 -1.19 5.26 -14.31
N ARG A 42 -0.38 4.43 -13.63
CA ARG A 42 -0.09 3.05 -14.04
C ARG A 42 0.03 2.16 -12.80
N SER A 43 -0.50 0.96 -12.92
CA SER A 43 -0.33 -0.09 -11.93
C SER A 43 -0.18 -1.44 -12.63
N GLU A 44 0.90 -2.15 -12.33
CA GLU A 44 1.27 -3.36 -13.06
C GLU A 44 2.01 -4.35 -12.16
N MET A 45 1.53 -5.58 -12.08
CA MET A 45 2.27 -6.72 -11.52
C MET A 45 3.39 -7.12 -12.47
N LEU A 46 4.63 -7.00 -12.00
CA LEU A 46 5.83 -7.28 -12.78
C LEU A 46 6.26 -8.75 -12.69
N LYS A 47 6.15 -9.35 -11.50
CA LYS A 47 6.72 -10.67 -11.23
C LYS A 47 6.04 -11.36 -10.06
N HIS A 48 5.79 -12.67 -10.18
CA HIS A 48 5.27 -13.52 -9.12
C HIS A 48 6.36 -14.42 -8.54
N TYR A 49 6.21 -14.77 -7.27
CA TYR A 49 7.13 -15.65 -6.54
C TYR A 49 6.44 -16.94 -6.06
N PRO A 50 7.20 -18.03 -5.81
CA PRO A 50 6.64 -19.31 -5.39
C PRO A 50 5.89 -19.30 -4.04
N ASP A 51 6.20 -18.35 -3.17
CA ASP A 51 5.53 -18.16 -1.87
C ASP A 51 4.22 -17.36 -1.96
N GLY A 52 3.82 -16.97 -3.17
CA GLY A 52 2.62 -16.18 -3.42
C GLY A 52 2.81 -14.67 -3.31
N SER A 53 4.02 -14.20 -2.97
CA SER A 53 4.37 -12.77 -3.07
C SER A 53 4.56 -12.35 -4.53
N PHE A 54 4.57 -11.04 -4.77
CA PHE A 54 4.81 -10.48 -6.11
C PHE A 54 5.46 -9.11 -6.04
N ASP A 55 6.08 -8.69 -7.13
CA ASP A 55 6.53 -7.29 -7.33
C ASP A 55 5.51 -6.57 -8.19
N ALA A 56 5.15 -5.35 -7.80
CA ALA A 56 4.27 -4.48 -8.58
C ALA A 56 4.83 -3.05 -8.69
N GLU A 57 4.68 -2.47 -9.87
CA GLU A 57 5.01 -1.06 -10.13
C GLU A 57 3.76 -0.20 -9.96
N LEU A 58 3.92 0.93 -9.27
CA LEU A 58 2.96 2.01 -9.23
C LEU A 58 3.60 3.28 -9.78
N GLU A 59 2.92 3.94 -10.70
CA GLU A 59 3.26 5.26 -11.20
C GLU A 59 2.24 6.26 -10.66
N ILE A 60 2.71 7.19 -9.82
CA ILE A 60 1.88 8.17 -9.14
C ILE A 60 2.20 9.56 -9.68
N GLY A 61 1.19 10.26 -10.16
CA GLY A 61 1.30 11.64 -10.64
C GLY A 61 0.85 12.64 -9.59
N PHE A 62 1.75 13.45 -9.05
CA PHE A 62 1.40 14.55 -8.16
C PHE A 62 1.83 15.90 -8.75
N LYS A 63 0.85 16.74 -9.11
CA LYS A 63 1.06 18.03 -9.80
C LYS A 63 1.84 17.85 -11.13
N PHE A 64 3.07 18.34 -11.19
CA PHE A 64 3.95 18.29 -12.37
C PHE A 64 4.94 17.12 -12.33
N LEU A 65 4.89 16.30 -11.28
CA LEU A 65 5.83 15.23 -11.05
C LEU A 65 5.14 13.89 -11.27
N VAL A 66 5.76 13.04 -12.10
CA VAL A 66 5.37 11.65 -12.29
C VAL A 66 6.55 10.81 -11.82
N GLU A 67 6.34 10.02 -10.77
CA GLU A 67 7.35 9.12 -10.22
C GLU A 67 6.78 7.70 -10.22
N SER A 68 7.63 6.73 -10.53
CA SER A 68 7.30 5.32 -10.36
C SER A 68 8.18 4.67 -9.30
N TYR A 69 7.64 3.64 -8.68
CA TYR A 69 8.36 2.79 -7.76
C TYR A 69 7.82 1.36 -7.84
N VAL A 70 8.70 0.41 -7.61
CA VAL A 70 8.36 -1.01 -7.50
C VAL A 70 8.34 -1.38 -6.01
N SER A 71 7.27 -2.05 -5.60
CA SER A 71 7.15 -2.64 -4.27
C SER A 71 7.10 -4.15 -4.36
N HIS A 72 7.76 -4.82 -3.42
CA HIS A 72 7.53 -6.22 -3.11
C HIS A 72 6.31 -6.34 -2.19
N VAL A 73 5.34 -7.19 -2.55
CA VAL A 73 4.06 -7.37 -1.89
C VAL A 73 3.97 -8.77 -1.29
N GLU A 74 3.93 -8.82 0.05
CA GLU A 74 3.76 -10.02 0.86
C GLU A 74 2.29 -10.15 1.27
N LEU A 75 1.70 -11.33 1.06
CA LEU A 75 0.28 -11.62 1.30
C LEU A 75 0.10 -12.73 2.35
N GLU A 76 -0.67 -12.45 3.40
CA GLU A 76 -1.14 -13.45 4.37
C GLU A 76 -2.68 -13.43 4.36
N ARG A 77 -3.32 -14.09 3.39
CA ARG A 77 -4.78 -14.02 3.22
C ARG A 77 -5.56 -14.63 4.40
N PRO A 78 -6.66 -13.99 4.87
CA PRO A 78 -7.11 -12.61 4.57
C PRO A 78 -6.62 -11.59 5.61
N LYS A 79 -5.59 -11.92 6.38
CA LYS A 79 -5.22 -11.23 7.62
C LYS A 79 -4.34 -10.03 7.39
N ARG A 80 -3.40 -10.10 6.44
CA ARG A 80 -2.36 -9.07 6.33
C ARG A 80 -1.79 -8.93 4.93
N ILE A 81 -1.49 -7.69 4.56
CA ILE A 81 -0.71 -7.34 3.38
C ILE A 81 0.41 -6.41 3.83
N LYS A 82 1.64 -6.73 3.45
CA LYS A 82 2.80 -5.87 3.68
C LYS A 82 3.47 -5.57 2.35
N THR A 83 3.72 -4.30 2.09
CA THR A 83 4.48 -3.87 0.90
C THR A 83 5.77 -3.21 1.35
N THR A 84 6.88 -3.51 0.69
CA THR A 84 8.16 -2.83 0.90
C THR A 84 8.69 -2.38 -0.44
N VAL A 85 9.07 -1.12 -0.58
CA VAL A 85 9.72 -0.63 -1.81
C VAL A 85 10.99 -1.42 -2.10
N SER A 86 11.12 -1.92 -3.31
CA SER A 86 12.28 -2.68 -3.77
C SER A 86 13.11 -1.90 -4.78
N GLN A 87 12.48 -1.03 -5.58
CA GLN A 87 13.16 -0.16 -6.54
C GLN A 87 12.48 1.22 -6.59
N SER A 88 13.21 2.29 -6.34
CA SER A 88 12.68 3.65 -6.41
C SER A 88 13.79 4.69 -6.53
N ASN A 89 13.54 5.75 -7.30
CA ASN A 89 14.35 6.97 -7.28
C ASN A 89 13.74 8.06 -6.36
N LEU A 90 12.58 7.78 -5.76
CA LEU A 90 11.81 8.69 -4.92
C LEU A 90 12.01 8.36 -3.43
N PHE A 91 11.88 7.09 -3.07
CA PHE A 91 11.87 6.61 -1.69
C PHE A 91 13.19 5.94 -1.29
N ASP A 92 13.74 6.36 -0.15
CA ASP A 92 14.80 5.65 0.58
C ASP A 92 14.21 4.40 1.24
N HIS A 93 13.00 4.55 1.80
CA HIS A 93 12.12 3.43 2.12
C HIS A 93 10.66 3.86 1.99
N LEU A 94 9.81 2.87 1.76
CA LEU A 94 8.37 2.96 1.82
C LEU A 94 7.85 1.58 2.22
N ILE A 95 7.14 1.54 3.33
CA ILE A 95 6.52 0.35 3.91
C ILE A 95 5.05 0.65 4.10
N ASN A 96 4.18 -0.22 3.61
CA ASN A 96 2.76 -0.19 3.95
C ASN A 96 2.39 -1.50 4.64
N ILE A 97 1.56 -1.40 5.68
CA ILE A 97 1.00 -2.56 6.38
C ILE A 97 -0.50 -2.38 6.45
N TRP A 98 -1.22 -3.38 5.96
CA TRP A 98 -2.66 -3.52 6.09
C TRP A 98 -2.94 -4.76 6.91
N GLU A 99 -3.70 -4.63 7.99
CA GLU A 99 -4.14 -5.74 8.82
C GLU A 99 -5.66 -5.74 8.94
N PHE A 100 -6.25 -6.89 8.66
CA PHE A 100 -7.68 -7.09 8.61
C PHE A 100 -8.10 -7.98 9.78
N SER A 101 -9.05 -7.50 10.58
CA SER A 101 -9.54 -8.21 11.76
C SER A 101 -11.08 -8.20 11.78
N PRO A 102 -11.73 -9.20 12.40
CA PRO A 102 -13.18 -9.16 12.57
C PRO A 102 -13.62 -7.87 13.25
N GLY A 103 -14.59 -7.18 12.63
CA GLY A 103 -15.18 -6.00 13.24
C GLY A 103 -16.16 -6.36 14.37
N PRO A 104 -16.70 -5.34 15.08
CA PRO A 104 -17.56 -5.54 16.24
C PRO A 104 -18.91 -6.19 15.91
N VAL A 105 -19.31 -6.21 14.64
CA VAL A 105 -20.59 -6.77 14.15
C VAL A 105 -20.32 -7.75 13.00
N PRO A 106 -21.09 -8.86 12.86
CA PRO A 106 -20.96 -9.75 11.71
C PRO A 106 -21.02 -9.01 10.37
N GLY A 107 -20.13 -9.37 9.45
CA GLY A 107 -20.02 -8.73 8.14
C GLY A 107 -19.23 -7.42 8.13
N THR A 108 -18.62 -7.02 9.26
CA THR A 108 -17.72 -5.86 9.33
C THR A 108 -16.26 -6.29 9.51
N CYS A 109 -15.35 -5.43 9.08
CA CYS A 109 -13.91 -5.59 9.23
C CYS A 109 -13.31 -4.37 9.92
N SER A 110 -12.49 -4.62 10.93
CA SER A 110 -11.63 -3.62 11.56
C SER A 110 -10.29 -3.61 10.83
N LEU A 111 -10.02 -2.51 10.13
CA LEU A 111 -8.85 -2.30 9.29
C LEU A 111 -7.80 -1.45 10.03
N TYR A 112 -6.63 -2.03 10.26
CA TYR A 112 -5.45 -1.28 10.65
C TYR A 112 -4.60 -0.99 9.40
N PHE A 113 -4.16 0.26 9.29
CA PHE A 113 -3.34 0.73 8.18
C PHE A 113 -2.19 1.59 8.69
N LEU A 114 -0.99 1.29 8.18
CA LEU A 114 0.24 2.00 8.45
C LEU A 114 0.98 2.27 7.15
N VAL A 115 1.50 3.48 7.04
CA VAL A 115 2.46 3.89 6.01
C VAL A 115 3.68 4.49 6.70
N ASP A 116 4.85 3.97 6.38
CA ASP A 116 6.13 4.47 6.84
C ASP A 116 7.03 4.74 5.65
N PHE A 117 7.51 5.97 5.49
CA PHE A 117 8.30 6.34 4.33
C PHE A 117 9.40 7.34 4.65
N LYS A 118 10.39 7.37 3.77
CA LYS A 118 11.40 8.43 3.70
C LYS A 118 11.77 8.69 2.26
N PHE A 119 11.81 9.95 1.88
CA PHE A 119 12.26 10.36 0.55
C PHE A 119 13.79 10.39 0.46
N LEU A 120 14.33 10.07 -0.73
CA LEU A 120 15.76 10.19 -1.01
C LEU A 120 16.24 11.65 -1.02
N SER A 121 15.40 12.58 -1.50
CA SER A 121 15.76 13.98 -1.68
C SER A 121 14.92 14.93 -0.79
N PRO A 122 15.51 15.99 -0.22
CA PRO A 122 14.79 17.08 0.45
C PRO A 122 13.86 17.90 -0.43
N LEU A 123 13.95 17.74 -1.75
CA LEU A 123 13.13 18.46 -2.72
C LEU A 123 11.69 17.95 -2.74
N TYR A 124 11.47 16.69 -2.39
CA TYR A 124 10.14 16.11 -2.24
C TYR A 124 9.64 16.47 -0.82
N ARG A 125 8.84 17.55 -0.74
CA ARG A 125 8.15 18.06 0.47
C ARG A 125 6.67 18.22 0.22
#